data_AF-A0A382B2M8-F1
#
_entry.id   AF-A0A382B2M8-F1
#
_cell.length_a   1.000
_cell.length_b   1.000
_cell.length_c   1.000
_cell.angle_alpha   90.00
_cell.angle_beta   90.00
_cell.angle_gamma   90.00
#
_symmetry.space_group_name_H-M   'P 1'
#
loop_
_entity.id
_entity.type
_entity.pdbx_description
1 polymer ?
#
loop_
_entity_poly.entity_id
_entity_poly.type
_entity_poly.pdbx_seq_one_letter_code
_entity_poly.pdbx_strand_id
1 'polypeptide(L)'
;MNQLTKSVPVQPNPRQIRWFAIGIGLVLVPINNYWVFSSLRWEQGLPTTMSLFFNVIFIVTLLVTLNYAIARFLPSYALTQGELLTLYTMLSIASAICGHDLFEVIITNISTAGWLASDENEWAVLFHRYLPNWLALTDKNRLAVYFTGESSLYLTQHLQLWWRPVLSWSGFIILLLSTAFCINLILRKQWIEAERLSYPIIELPYQLTSPRFFRNRWLWIGIILAGGMDFINGLHFLYPSLPGFGGEFYDLSPLFTTKPWAAIGWTPIVVFPFAIGLAYFIPLDLSFTFWFFYIFWKFEMVLGSALGFQQVAGFPFIFDQSFGVCLGVLLMTLWSGRRHLNHVIAKAWHGQEPISYRFAVLGLIIGIGLLTGFWWAA
;
A
#
# COMPACT_ATOMS: atom_id res chain seq x y z
N MET A 1 31.75 -21.73 -46.98
CA MET A 1 31.69 -20.47 -46.22
C MET A 1 30.88 -20.75 -44.96
N ASN A 2 31.58 -21.13 -43.89
CA ASN A 2 31.00 -21.58 -42.62
C ASN A 2 30.54 -20.37 -41.80
N GLN A 3 29.23 -20.24 -41.55
CA GLN A 3 28.74 -19.38 -40.46
C GLN A 3 28.31 -20.26 -39.29
N LEU A 4 29.13 -20.18 -38.25
CA LEU A 4 28.93 -20.77 -36.94
C LEU A 4 27.59 -20.30 -36.34
N THR A 5 26.66 -21.23 -36.18
CA THR A 5 25.55 -21.12 -35.25
C THR A 5 26.12 -20.96 -33.84
N LYS A 6 26.25 -19.72 -33.37
CA LYS A 6 26.50 -19.43 -31.95
C LYS A 6 25.29 -19.93 -31.17
N SER A 7 25.47 -21.07 -30.51
CA SER A 7 24.59 -21.54 -29.45
C SER A 7 24.44 -20.43 -28.42
N VAL A 8 23.21 -19.94 -28.24
CA VAL A 8 22.84 -19.09 -27.10
C VAL A 8 23.29 -19.83 -25.83
N PRO A 9 24.11 -19.21 -24.96
CA PRO A 9 24.55 -19.88 -23.75
C PRO A 9 23.31 -20.19 -22.90
N VAL A 10 23.21 -21.47 -22.55
CA VAL A 10 22.22 -22.06 -21.63
C VAL A 10 22.05 -21.13 -20.42
N GLN A 11 20.81 -20.67 -20.18
CA GLN A 11 20.45 -19.89 -19.00
C GLN A 11 20.97 -20.61 -17.74
N PRO A 12 21.54 -19.90 -16.75
CA PRO A 12 21.95 -20.53 -15.52
C PRO A 12 20.72 -21.19 -14.89
N ASN A 13 20.85 -22.49 -14.64
CA ASN A 13 19.91 -23.37 -13.94
C ASN A 13 19.04 -22.57 -12.94
N PRO A 14 17.69 -22.59 -13.02
CA PRO A 14 16.86 -21.88 -12.06
C PRO A 14 17.20 -22.46 -10.68
N ARG A 15 17.98 -21.72 -9.88
CA ARG A 15 18.32 -22.15 -8.52
C ARG A 15 17.00 -22.31 -7.79
N GLN A 16 16.59 -23.56 -7.56
CA GLN A 16 15.38 -23.88 -6.81
C GLN A 16 15.48 -23.17 -5.46
N ILE A 17 14.45 -22.39 -5.13
CA ILE A 17 14.35 -21.69 -3.85
C ILE A 17 14.33 -22.76 -2.76
N ARG A 18 15.25 -22.68 -1.79
CA ARG A 18 15.29 -23.66 -0.70
C ARG A 18 14.12 -23.43 0.23
N TRP A 19 13.51 -24.52 0.72
CA TRP A 19 12.48 -24.47 1.78
C TRP A 19 12.94 -23.72 3.04
N PHE A 20 14.25 -23.70 3.29
CA PHE A 20 14.86 -22.89 4.34
C PHE A 20 14.50 -21.40 4.24
N ALA A 21 14.53 -20.80 3.03
CA ALA A 21 14.16 -19.41 2.83
C ALA A 21 12.67 -19.17 3.13
N ILE A 22 11.80 -20.11 2.75
CA ILE A 22 10.37 -20.06 3.08
C ILE A 22 10.17 -20.13 4.61
N GLY A 23 10.92 -21.00 5.30
CA GLY A 23 10.92 -21.08 6.76
C GLY A 23 11.31 -19.76 7.44
N ILE A 24 12.36 -19.09 6.94
CA ILE A 24 12.72 -17.75 7.40
C ILE A 24 11.55 -16.77 7.21
N GLY A 25 10.93 -16.78 6.02
CA GLY A 25 9.79 -15.93 5.72
C GLY A 25 8.62 -16.14 6.69
N LEU A 26 8.27 -17.40 6.97
CA LEU A 26 7.19 -17.74 7.92
C LEU A 26 7.45 -17.22 9.34
N VAL A 27 8.71 -17.18 9.78
CA VAL A 27 9.09 -16.61 11.08
C VAL A 27 9.09 -15.08 11.05
N LEU A 28 9.53 -14.47 9.93
CA LEU A 28 9.59 -13.02 9.81
C LEU A 28 8.23 -12.36 9.61
N VAL A 29 7.27 -13.04 8.97
CA VAL A 29 5.90 -12.50 8.76
C VAL A 29 5.22 -12.02 10.04
N PRO A 30 5.11 -12.80 11.14
CA PRO A 30 4.49 -12.32 12.37
C PRO A 30 5.27 -11.17 13.02
N ILE A 31 6.60 -11.17 12.94
CA ILE A 31 7.45 -10.08 13.46
C ILE A 31 7.20 -8.79 12.66
N ASN A 32 7.14 -8.91 11.34
CA ASN A 32 6.83 -7.82 10.43
C ASN A 32 5.43 -7.25 10.67
N ASN A 33 4.43 -8.11 10.82
CA ASN A 33 3.06 -7.67 11.10
C ASN A 33 2.94 -7.03 12.49
N TYR A 34 3.68 -7.52 13.48
CA TYR A 34 3.76 -6.86 14.79
C TYR A 34 4.32 -5.44 14.67
N TRP A 35 5.35 -5.23 13.84
CA TRP A 35 5.87 -3.89 13.59
C TRP A 35 4.84 -2.99 12.88
N VAL A 36 4.13 -3.50 11.88
CA VAL A 36 3.04 -2.74 11.22
C VAL A 36 2.00 -2.31 12.25
N PHE A 37 1.49 -3.23 13.07
CA PHE A 37 0.52 -2.88 14.12
C PHE A 37 1.07 -1.96 15.21
N SER A 38 2.33 -2.12 15.60
CA SER A 38 2.92 -1.26 16.61
C SER A 38 3.12 0.17 16.08
N SER A 39 3.38 0.35 14.78
CA SER A 39 3.54 1.67 14.18
C SER A 39 2.30 2.57 14.36
N LEU A 40 1.10 1.99 14.31
CA LEU A 40 -0.16 2.69 14.62
C LEU A 40 -0.19 3.17 16.07
N ARG A 41 0.13 2.28 17.02
CA ARG A 41 0.06 2.57 18.45
C ARG A 41 0.92 3.77 18.86
N TRP A 42 2.04 3.96 18.17
CA TRP A 42 3.03 4.99 18.51
C TRP A 42 3.08 6.13 17.50
N GLU A 43 2.15 6.18 16.53
CA GLU A 43 2.10 7.18 15.46
C GLU A 43 3.45 7.33 14.70
N GLN A 44 4.23 6.26 14.58
CA GLN A 44 5.61 6.29 14.02
C GLN A 44 5.65 6.27 12.49
N GLY A 45 4.55 6.71 11.84
CA GLY A 45 4.32 6.60 10.40
C GLY A 45 3.69 5.26 10.02
N LEU A 46 2.91 5.25 8.93
CA LEU A 46 2.15 4.10 8.46
C LEU A 46 2.90 3.43 7.29
N PRO A 47 3.58 2.29 7.48
CA PRO A 47 4.44 1.70 6.45
C PRO A 47 3.73 1.32 5.16
N THR A 48 2.43 1.08 5.26
CA THR A 48 1.60 0.50 4.22
C THR A 48 0.80 1.53 3.42
N THR A 49 0.81 2.81 3.83
CA THR A 49 0.19 3.90 3.06
C THR A 49 1.06 4.41 1.91
N MET A 50 2.35 4.02 1.90
CA MET A 50 3.28 4.28 0.80
C MET A 50 3.34 3.06 -0.12
N SER A 51 3.45 3.26 -1.43
CA SER A 51 3.54 2.13 -2.38
C SER A 51 4.81 1.30 -2.24
N LEU A 52 5.87 1.88 -1.68
CA LEU A 52 7.10 1.17 -1.30
C LEU A 52 7.11 1.00 0.22
N PHE A 53 6.90 -0.23 0.69
CA PHE A 53 6.82 -0.54 2.12
C PHE A 53 8.19 -0.45 2.78
N PHE A 54 8.45 0.66 3.50
CA PHE A 54 9.76 0.91 4.10
C PHE A 54 10.14 -0.14 5.16
N ASN A 55 9.17 -0.72 5.87
CA ASN A 55 9.40 -1.79 6.83
C ASN A 55 9.98 -3.04 6.15
N VAL A 56 9.46 -3.39 4.97
CA VAL A 56 9.96 -4.53 4.19
C VAL A 56 11.35 -4.24 3.63
N ILE A 57 11.57 -3.02 3.10
CA ILE A 57 12.90 -2.61 2.61
C ILE A 57 13.92 -2.62 3.74
N PHE A 58 13.56 -2.19 4.95
CA PHE A 58 14.41 -2.26 6.12
C PHE A 58 14.78 -3.71 6.48
N ILE A 59 13.79 -4.61 6.58
CA ILE A 59 14.03 -6.02 6.90
C ILE A 59 14.92 -6.66 5.82
N VAL A 60 14.64 -6.43 4.54
CA VAL A 60 15.45 -6.97 3.44
C VAL A 60 16.87 -6.39 3.46
N THR A 61 17.04 -5.10 3.77
CA THR A 61 18.37 -4.49 3.90
C THR A 61 19.18 -5.16 5.02
N LEU A 62 18.55 -5.44 6.16
CA LEU A 62 19.16 -6.17 7.27
C LEU A 62 19.52 -7.59 6.86
N LEU A 63 18.61 -8.30 6.18
CA LEU A 63 18.87 -9.64 5.65
C LEU A 63 20.02 -9.67 4.65
N VAL A 64 20.10 -8.70 3.75
CA VAL A 64 21.21 -8.62 2.77
C VAL A 64 22.54 -8.35 3.48
N THR A 65 22.55 -7.44 4.46
CA THR A 65 23.75 -7.13 5.26
C THR A 65 24.22 -8.36 6.04
N LEU A 66 23.30 -9.05 6.70
CA LEU A 66 23.59 -10.30 7.40
C LEU A 66 24.04 -11.40 6.42
N ASN A 67 23.42 -11.49 5.25
CA ASN A 67 23.78 -12.45 4.22
C ASN A 67 25.19 -12.24 3.68
N TYR A 68 25.66 -10.99 3.60
CA TYR A 68 27.04 -10.70 3.23
C TYR A 68 28.04 -11.24 4.27
N ALA A 69 27.72 -11.09 5.56
CA ALA A 69 28.52 -11.69 6.63
C ALA A 69 28.47 -13.24 6.59
N ILE A 70 27.28 -13.83 6.43
CA ILE A 70 27.11 -15.28 6.30
C ILE A 70 27.86 -15.81 5.09
N ALA A 71 27.81 -15.14 3.94
CA ALA A 71 28.56 -15.55 2.74
C ALA A 71 30.08 -15.58 2.97
N ARG A 72 30.59 -14.76 3.90
CA ARG A 72 32.02 -14.74 4.26
C ARG A 72 32.42 -15.89 5.17
N PHE A 73 31.57 -16.27 6.13
CA PHE A 73 31.92 -17.27 7.16
C PHE A 73 31.33 -18.66 6.91
N LEU A 74 30.12 -18.72 6.32
CA LEU A 74 29.30 -19.92 6.12
C LEU A 74 28.62 -19.88 4.73
N PRO A 75 29.39 -19.96 3.63
CA PRO A 75 28.88 -19.74 2.27
C PRO A 75 27.78 -20.71 1.84
N SER A 76 27.69 -21.90 2.42
CA SER A 76 26.62 -22.86 2.17
C SER A 76 25.24 -22.39 2.64
N TYR A 77 25.19 -21.52 3.66
CA TYR A 77 23.95 -20.96 4.21
C TYR A 77 23.58 -19.60 3.59
N ALA A 78 24.45 -19.04 2.76
CA ALA A 78 24.18 -17.76 2.10
C ALA A 78 22.94 -17.84 1.22
N LEU A 79 22.02 -16.88 1.39
CA LEU A 79 20.83 -16.71 0.58
C LEU A 79 21.20 -16.21 -0.81
N THR A 80 20.53 -16.77 -1.81
CA THR A 80 20.61 -16.31 -3.20
C THR A 80 19.74 -15.08 -3.42
N GLN A 81 19.98 -14.34 -4.51
CA GLN A 81 19.15 -13.19 -4.88
C GLN A 81 17.67 -13.60 -5.04
N GLY A 82 17.39 -14.76 -5.63
CA GLY A 82 16.03 -15.28 -5.77
C GLY A 82 15.36 -15.56 -4.42
N GLU A 83 16.10 -16.07 -3.44
CA GLU A 83 15.59 -16.30 -2.08
C GLU A 83 15.30 -14.98 -1.35
N LEU A 84 16.18 -13.98 -1.48
CA LEU A 84 15.95 -12.65 -0.91
C LEU A 84 14.74 -11.94 -1.55
N LEU A 85 14.56 -12.06 -2.86
CA LEU A 85 13.39 -11.52 -3.56
C LEU A 85 12.10 -12.28 -3.19
N THR A 86 12.21 -13.58 -2.91
CA THR A 86 11.08 -14.37 -2.39
C THR A 86 10.67 -13.86 -1.00
N LEU A 87 11.64 -13.64 -0.12
CA LEU A 87 11.40 -13.05 1.21
C LEU A 87 10.79 -11.65 1.11
N TYR A 88 11.31 -10.79 0.23
CA TYR A 88 10.70 -9.48 -0.07
C TYR A 88 9.24 -9.62 -0.48
N THR A 89 8.92 -10.57 -1.37
CA THR A 89 7.55 -10.80 -1.86
C THR A 89 6.63 -11.29 -0.73
N MET A 90 7.08 -12.26 0.07
CA MET A 90 6.32 -12.78 1.22
C MET A 90 6.01 -11.68 2.22
N LEU A 91 7.00 -10.87 2.59
CA LEU A 91 6.84 -9.78 3.54
C LEU A 91 5.98 -8.65 2.98
N SER A 92 6.09 -8.34 1.69
CA SER A 92 5.26 -7.32 1.04
C SER A 92 3.78 -7.73 1.00
N ILE A 93 3.48 -8.98 0.65
CA ILE A 93 2.11 -9.50 0.68
C ILE A 93 1.57 -9.48 2.11
N ALA A 94 2.37 -9.93 3.09
CA ALA A 94 1.96 -9.91 4.49
C ALA A 94 1.67 -8.48 4.99
N SER A 95 2.54 -7.52 4.68
CA SER A 95 2.35 -6.10 5.01
C SER A 95 1.13 -5.50 4.32
N ALA A 96 0.90 -5.77 3.03
CA ALA A 96 -0.27 -5.25 2.32
C ALA A 96 -1.58 -5.74 2.94
N ILE A 97 -1.63 -7.01 3.35
CA ILE A 97 -2.82 -7.58 4.01
C ILE A 97 -2.98 -7.01 5.43
N CYS A 98 -1.88 -6.95 6.19
CA CYS A 98 -1.88 -6.45 7.56
C CYS A 98 -2.02 -4.91 7.64
N GLY A 99 -1.94 -4.21 6.52
CA GLY A 99 -1.77 -2.77 6.46
C GLY A 99 -2.96 -1.93 6.92
N HIS A 100 -2.70 -0.63 6.96
CA HIS A 100 -3.61 0.39 7.47
C HIS A 100 -4.98 0.31 6.77
N ASP A 101 -4.99 0.24 5.44
CA ASP A 101 -6.21 0.24 4.63
C ASP A 101 -6.96 -1.11 4.59
N LEU A 102 -6.57 -2.09 5.42
CA LEU A 102 -7.21 -3.41 5.45
C LEU A 102 -7.41 -3.93 6.89
N PHE A 103 -6.57 -4.85 7.37
CA PHE A 103 -6.78 -5.53 8.65
C PHE A 103 -6.72 -4.59 9.86
N GLU A 104 -5.84 -3.59 9.82
CA GLU A 104 -5.61 -2.68 10.94
C GLU A 104 -6.88 -1.85 11.28
N VAL A 105 -7.56 -1.32 10.26
CA VAL A 105 -8.82 -0.61 10.41
C VAL A 105 -9.98 -1.57 10.73
N ILE A 106 -10.03 -2.75 10.09
CA ILE A 106 -11.13 -3.69 10.34
C ILE A 106 -11.12 -4.17 11.80
N ILE A 107 -9.97 -4.60 12.32
CA ILE A 107 -9.91 -5.18 13.68
C ILE A 107 -10.27 -4.18 14.77
N THR A 108 -9.90 -2.91 14.58
CA THR A 108 -10.25 -1.82 15.48
C THR A 108 -11.74 -1.49 15.39
N ASN A 109 -12.33 -1.51 14.19
CA ASN A 109 -13.74 -1.16 14.00
C ASN A 109 -14.74 -2.25 14.45
N ILE A 110 -14.35 -3.54 14.45
CA ILE A 110 -15.24 -4.66 14.85
C ILE A 110 -15.89 -4.43 16.23
N SER A 111 -15.14 -3.89 17.19
CA SER A 111 -15.61 -3.69 18.57
C SER A 111 -15.93 -2.23 18.92
N THR A 112 -15.47 -1.27 18.12
CA THR A 112 -15.58 0.16 18.43
C THR A 112 -17.03 0.61 18.57
N ALA A 113 -17.92 0.21 17.65
CA ALA A 113 -19.32 0.61 17.68
C ALA A 113 -20.03 0.13 18.96
N GLY A 114 -19.78 -1.12 19.39
CA GLY A 114 -20.36 -1.67 20.61
C GLY A 114 -19.78 -1.08 21.89
N TRP A 115 -18.48 -0.77 21.90
CA TRP A 115 -17.80 -0.20 23.06
C TRP A 115 -18.17 1.25 23.32
N LEU A 116 -18.20 2.06 22.26
CA LEU A 116 -18.50 3.50 22.33
C LEU A 116 -20.01 3.78 22.45
N ALA A 117 -20.87 2.78 22.30
CA ALA A 117 -22.30 2.95 22.54
C ALA A 117 -22.57 3.40 23.99
N SER A 118 -23.31 4.49 24.14
CA SER A 118 -23.71 5.07 25.42
C SER A 118 -25.17 5.52 25.36
N ASP A 119 -25.76 5.82 26.52
CA ASP A 119 -27.14 6.27 26.59
C ASP A 119 -27.28 7.69 25.98
N GLU A 120 -26.22 8.49 25.99
CA GLU A 120 -26.21 9.85 25.43
C GLU A 120 -26.14 9.88 23.90
N ASN A 121 -25.43 8.92 23.28
CA ASN A 121 -25.34 8.85 21.81
C ASN A 121 -26.39 7.94 21.18
N GLU A 122 -27.07 7.12 22.00
CA GLU A 122 -28.13 6.19 21.61
C GLU A 122 -27.72 5.21 20.49
N TRP A 123 -26.42 4.96 20.29
CA TRP A 123 -25.94 4.12 19.18
C TRP A 123 -26.48 2.70 19.24
N ALA A 124 -26.72 2.18 20.45
CA ALA A 124 -27.32 0.88 20.64
C ALA A 124 -28.73 0.79 20.05
N VAL A 125 -29.53 1.84 20.20
CA VAL A 125 -30.91 1.89 19.68
C VAL A 125 -30.92 2.18 18.18
N LEU A 126 -30.06 3.10 17.74
CA LEU A 126 -30.03 3.58 16.35
C LEU A 126 -29.39 2.56 15.39
N PHE A 127 -28.29 1.91 15.80
CA PHE A 127 -27.41 1.20 14.87
C PHE A 127 -27.25 -0.30 15.14
N HIS A 128 -27.42 -0.82 16.37
CA HIS A 128 -27.15 -2.26 16.62
C HIS A 128 -28.02 -3.20 15.77
N ARG A 129 -29.23 -2.77 15.38
CA ARG A 129 -30.10 -3.56 14.48
C ARG A 129 -29.51 -3.75 13.07
N TYR A 130 -28.61 -2.86 12.65
CA TYR A 130 -27.93 -2.88 11.36
C TYR A 130 -26.51 -3.44 11.44
N LEU A 131 -26.10 -3.91 12.62
CA LEU A 131 -24.77 -4.49 12.85
C LEU A 131 -24.94 -6.00 13.06
N PRO A 132 -24.67 -6.82 12.03
CA PRO A 132 -24.78 -8.26 12.17
C PRO A 132 -23.80 -8.77 13.22
N ASN A 133 -24.28 -9.64 14.11
CA ASN A 133 -23.49 -10.24 15.19
C ASN A 133 -22.31 -11.10 14.70
N TRP A 134 -22.25 -11.37 13.40
CA TRP A 134 -21.15 -12.10 12.74
C TRP A 134 -20.10 -11.17 12.11
N LEU A 135 -20.34 -9.85 12.05
CA LEU A 135 -19.40 -8.83 11.55
C LEU A 135 -18.88 -7.90 12.63
N ALA A 136 -19.73 -7.56 13.60
CA ALA A 136 -19.43 -6.61 14.66
C ALA A 136 -19.76 -7.19 16.04
N LEU A 137 -19.08 -6.65 17.06
CA LEU A 137 -19.29 -6.97 18.45
C LEU A 137 -20.00 -5.79 19.13
N THR A 138 -21.19 -6.04 19.66
CA THR A 138 -22.06 -5.03 20.28
C THR A 138 -22.24 -5.19 21.79
N ASP A 139 -21.81 -6.32 22.37
CA ASP A 139 -21.92 -6.61 23.80
C ASP A 139 -20.79 -5.92 24.60
N LYS A 140 -21.12 -4.75 25.17
CA LYS A 140 -20.19 -3.92 25.94
C LYS A 140 -19.58 -4.64 27.14
N ASN A 141 -20.33 -5.51 27.82
CA ASN A 141 -19.83 -6.23 29.00
C ASN A 141 -18.73 -7.25 28.62
N ARG A 142 -18.91 -7.93 27.48
CA ARG A 142 -17.90 -8.86 26.96
C ARG A 142 -16.70 -8.13 26.36
N LEU A 143 -16.91 -6.93 25.83
CA LEU A 143 -15.85 -6.09 25.27
C LEU A 143 -15.02 -5.39 26.35
N ALA A 144 -15.54 -5.19 27.55
CA ALA A 144 -14.84 -4.51 28.63
C ALA A 144 -13.42 -5.05 28.83
N VAL A 145 -13.27 -6.37 28.90
CA VAL A 145 -11.97 -7.06 29.08
C VAL A 145 -10.98 -6.76 27.95
N TYR A 146 -11.45 -6.56 26.72
CA TYR A 146 -10.58 -6.21 25.59
C TYR A 146 -10.04 -4.77 25.71
N PHE A 147 -10.86 -3.83 26.18
CA PHE A 147 -10.48 -2.41 26.29
C PHE A 147 -9.78 -2.05 27.61
N THR A 148 -10.16 -2.67 28.72
CA THR A 148 -9.52 -2.44 30.03
C THR A 148 -8.23 -3.25 30.20
N GLY A 149 -8.08 -4.34 29.45
CA GLY A 149 -6.94 -5.24 29.54
C GLY A 149 -7.04 -6.23 30.71
N GLU A 150 -5.89 -6.60 31.27
CA GLU A 150 -5.75 -7.51 32.42
C GLU A 150 -6.26 -8.94 32.20
N SER A 151 -6.38 -9.38 30.95
CA SER A 151 -6.75 -10.74 30.63
C SER A 151 -6.01 -11.29 29.40
N SER A 152 -6.24 -12.57 29.11
CA SER A 152 -5.58 -13.28 28.02
C SER A 152 -6.54 -13.55 26.87
N LEU A 153 -6.13 -13.27 25.64
CA LEU A 153 -6.87 -13.64 24.43
C LEU A 153 -7.09 -15.15 24.32
N TYR A 154 -6.18 -15.95 24.88
CA TYR A 154 -6.18 -17.41 24.77
C TYR A 154 -7.23 -18.10 25.64
N LEU A 155 -8.03 -17.34 26.40
CA LEU A 155 -9.18 -17.90 27.11
C LEU A 155 -10.28 -18.26 26.13
N THR A 156 -10.86 -19.46 26.30
CA THR A 156 -11.92 -19.99 25.41
C THR A 156 -13.07 -19.01 25.21
N GLN A 157 -13.50 -18.30 26.26
CA GLN A 157 -14.57 -17.31 26.21
C GLN A 157 -14.25 -16.12 25.27
N HIS A 158 -12.99 -15.68 25.22
CA HIS A 158 -12.58 -14.59 24.36
C HIS A 158 -12.44 -15.07 22.91
N LEU A 159 -11.87 -16.25 22.69
CA LEU A 159 -11.84 -16.86 21.36
C LEU A 159 -13.27 -17.06 20.80
N GLN A 160 -14.21 -17.48 21.65
CA GLN A 160 -15.62 -17.63 21.29
C GLN A 160 -16.32 -16.30 20.95
N LEU A 161 -15.84 -15.17 21.49
CA LEU A 161 -16.35 -13.85 21.13
C LEU A 161 -15.87 -13.44 19.72
N TRP A 162 -14.59 -13.65 19.42
CA TRP A 162 -13.95 -13.10 18.21
C TRP A 162 -14.02 -13.99 16.97
N TRP A 163 -14.16 -15.31 17.11
CA TRP A 163 -14.01 -16.22 15.96
C TRP A 163 -14.99 -15.94 14.81
N ARG A 164 -16.24 -15.52 15.10
CA ARG A 164 -17.24 -15.23 14.05
C ARG A 164 -16.83 -14.01 13.21
N PRO A 165 -16.67 -12.80 13.79
CA PRO A 165 -16.14 -11.66 13.04
C PRO A 165 -14.82 -11.95 12.33
N VAL A 166 -13.87 -12.58 13.02
CA VAL A 166 -12.53 -12.83 12.45
C VAL A 166 -12.61 -13.76 11.24
N LEU A 167 -13.38 -14.86 11.30
CA LEU A 167 -13.53 -15.75 10.16
C LEU A 167 -14.27 -15.07 9.00
N SER A 168 -15.32 -14.31 9.29
CA SER A 168 -16.10 -13.63 8.26
C SER A 168 -15.31 -12.55 7.54
N TRP A 169 -14.60 -11.70 8.27
CA TRP A 169 -13.71 -10.68 7.69
C TRP A 169 -12.51 -11.31 6.97
N SER A 170 -11.92 -12.38 7.52
CA SER A 170 -10.82 -13.09 6.83
C SER A 170 -11.30 -13.72 5.52
N GLY A 171 -12.49 -14.35 5.52
CA GLY A 171 -13.10 -14.91 4.33
C GLY A 171 -13.42 -13.84 3.29
N PHE A 172 -13.96 -12.70 3.71
CA PHE A 172 -14.20 -11.54 2.85
C PHE A 172 -12.90 -11.03 2.22
N ILE A 173 -11.84 -10.86 3.01
CA ILE A 173 -10.54 -10.38 2.51
C ILE A 173 -9.93 -11.37 1.52
N ILE A 174 -9.95 -12.68 1.81
CA ILE A 174 -9.47 -13.71 0.88
C ILE A 174 -10.25 -13.65 -0.44
N LEU A 175 -11.57 -13.49 -0.37
CA LEU A 175 -12.43 -13.35 -1.55
C LEU A 175 -12.11 -12.08 -2.35
N LEU A 176 -11.95 -10.95 -1.67
CA LEU A 176 -11.59 -9.67 -2.26
C LEU A 176 -10.24 -9.75 -2.99
N LEU A 177 -9.21 -10.26 -2.31
CA LEU A 177 -7.87 -10.43 -2.87
C LEU A 177 -7.86 -11.44 -4.03
N SER A 178 -8.63 -12.51 -3.94
CA SER A 178 -8.78 -13.49 -5.03
C SER A 178 -9.45 -12.87 -6.26
N THR A 179 -10.45 -12.00 -6.04
CA THR A 179 -11.13 -11.26 -7.10
C THR A 179 -10.18 -10.26 -7.76
N ALA A 180 -9.43 -9.49 -6.97
CA ALA A 180 -8.40 -8.58 -7.45
C ALA A 180 -7.27 -9.33 -8.20
N PHE A 181 -6.89 -10.52 -7.74
CA PHE A 181 -5.94 -11.37 -8.43
C PHE A 181 -6.47 -11.83 -9.80
N CYS A 182 -7.76 -12.14 -9.92
CA CYS A 182 -8.37 -12.46 -11.22
C CYS A 182 -8.33 -11.27 -12.19
N ILE A 183 -8.58 -10.04 -11.70
CA ILE A 183 -8.42 -8.81 -12.49
C ILE A 183 -6.98 -8.67 -12.98
N ASN A 184 -6.00 -8.87 -12.09
CA ASN A 184 -4.58 -8.84 -12.46
C ASN A 184 -4.25 -9.89 -13.53
N LEU A 185 -4.77 -11.12 -13.44
CA LEU A 185 -4.54 -12.13 -14.48
C LEU A 185 -5.07 -11.73 -15.85
N ILE A 186 -6.22 -11.05 -15.91
CA ILE A 186 -6.85 -10.58 -17.16
C ILE A 186 -6.06 -9.43 -17.78
N LEU A 187 -5.66 -8.45 -16.96
CA LEU A 187 -5.04 -7.21 -17.41
C LEU A 187 -3.51 -7.31 -17.56
N ARG A 188 -2.85 -8.24 -16.86
CA ARG A 188 -1.39 -8.41 -16.86
C ARG A 188 -0.79 -8.39 -18.26
N LYS A 189 -1.39 -9.11 -19.21
CA LYS A 189 -0.86 -9.20 -20.57
C LYS A 189 -0.92 -7.85 -21.29
N GLN A 190 -2.05 -7.14 -21.18
CA GLN A 190 -2.24 -5.81 -21.75
C GLN A 190 -1.26 -4.80 -21.14
N TRP A 191 -1.13 -4.79 -19.81
CA TRP A 191 -0.24 -3.88 -19.09
C TRP A 191 1.24 -4.11 -19.40
N ILE A 192 1.68 -5.37 -19.51
CA ILE A 192 3.08 -5.70 -19.78
C ILE A 192 3.43 -5.52 -21.27
N GLU A 193 2.62 -6.06 -22.17
CA GLU A 193 3.00 -6.14 -23.60
C GLU A 193 2.59 -4.90 -24.39
N ALA A 194 1.37 -4.40 -24.17
CA ALA A 194 0.81 -3.29 -24.95
C ALA A 194 1.10 -1.92 -24.33
N GLU A 195 0.87 -1.78 -23.02
CA GLU A 195 1.02 -0.50 -22.31
C GLU A 195 2.41 -0.31 -21.69
N ARG A 196 3.20 -1.40 -21.58
CA ARG A 196 4.56 -1.41 -21.03
C ARG A 196 4.66 -0.61 -19.73
N LEU A 197 3.71 -0.84 -18.83
CA LEU A 197 3.65 -0.14 -17.56
C LEU A 197 4.98 -0.34 -16.82
N SER A 198 5.63 0.76 -16.48
CA SER A 198 6.85 0.71 -15.69
C SER A 198 6.50 0.30 -14.26
N TYR A 199 7.22 -0.67 -13.70
CA TYR A 199 7.04 -1.12 -12.31
C TYR A 199 8.21 -0.64 -11.42
N PRO A 200 8.36 0.68 -11.22
CA PRO A 200 9.55 1.27 -10.60
C PRO A 200 9.80 0.80 -9.17
N ILE A 201 8.73 0.50 -8.43
CA ILE A 201 8.78 0.10 -7.01
C ILE A 201 9.59 -1.19 -6.82
N ILE A 202 9.66 -2.06 -7.84
CA ILE A 202 10.41 -3.32 -7.80
C ILE A 202 11.91 -3.10 -8.04
N GLU A 203 12.31 -1.97 -8.63
CA GLU A 203 13.71 -1.73 -8.99
C GLU A 203 14.60 -1.63 -7.75
N LEU A 204 14.15 -0.94 -6.70
CA LEU A 204 14.91 -0.83 -5.46
C LEU A 204 15.20 -2.19 -4.80
N PRO A 205 14.21 -3.05 -4.48
CA PRO A 205 14.48 -4.36 -3.88
C PRO A 205 15.28 -5.28 -4.82
N TYR A 206 15.08 -5.17 -6.14
CA TYR A 206 15.89 -5.89 -7.12
C TYR A 206 17.37 -5.50 -7.06
N GLN A 207 17.66 -4.19 -7.05
CA GLN A 207 19.03 -3.68 -6.95
C GLN A 207 19.63 -3.94 -5.57
N LEU A 208 18.88 -3.73 -4.49
CA LEU A 208 19.29 -3.94 -3.10
C LEU A 208 19.81 -5.37 -2.85
N THR A 209 19.18 -6.36 -3.49
CA THR A 209 19.58 -7.78 -3.38
C THR A 209 20.78 -8.13 -4.28
N SER A 210 21.29 -7.18 -5.07
CA SER A 210 22.47 -7.36 -5.91
C SER A 210 23.76 -6.96 -5.16
N PRO A 211 24.89 -7.67 -5.36
CA PRO A 211 26.16 -7.35 -4.69
C PRO A 211 26.76 -5.99 -5.07
N ARG A 212 26.36 -5.41 -6.22
CA ARG A 212 26.93 -4.17 -6.74
C ARG A 212 26.31 -2.92 -6.12
N PHE A 213 25.12 -3.03 -5.54
CA PHE A 213 24.37 -1.91 -5.00
C PHE A 213 25.14 -1.16 -3.90
N PHE A 214 25.64 -1.87 -2.89
CA PHE A 214 26.41 -1.29 -1.79
C PHE A 214 27.80 -0.78 -2.17
N ARG A 215 28.28 -1.07 -3.38
CA ARG A 215 29.57 -0.53 -3.90
C ARG A 215 29.40 0.84 -4.54
N ASN A 216 28.17 1.30 -4.79
CA ASN A 216 27.94 2.58 -5.42
C ASN A 216 28.19 3.74 -4.44
N ARG A 217 29.16 4.60 -4.73
CA ARG A 217 29.47 5.78 -3.89
C ARG A 217 28.31 6.77 -3.79
N TRP A 218 27.50 6.89 -4.84
CA TRP A 218 26.37 7.84 -4.87
C TRP A 218 25.23 7.41 -3.96
N LEU A 219 25.06 6.09 -3.78
CA LEU A 219 24.12 5.54 -2.80
C LEU A 219 24.47 6.02 -1.39
N TRP A 220 25.75 5.89 -0.99
CA TRP A 220 26.20 6.30 0.33
C TRP A 220 26.09 7.80 0.56
N ILE A 221 26.37 8.62 -0.46
CA ILE A 221 26.13 10.07 -0.39
C ILE A 221 24.64 10.34 -0.12
N GLY A 222 23.73 9.69 -0.84
CA GLY A 222 22.29 9.82 -0.61
C GLY A 222 21.86 9.39 0.79
N ILE A 223 22.35 8.25 1.28
CA ILE A 223 22.07 7.74 2.63
C ILE A 223 22.57 8.73 3.69
N ILE A 224 23.78 9.26 3.55
CA ILE A 224 24.37 10.20 4.52
C ILE A 224 23.61 11.53 4.51
N LEU A 225 23.24 12.04 3.34
CA LEU A 225 22.50 13.30 3.24
C LEU A 225 21.08 13.18 3.80
N ALA A 226 20.31 12.19 3.32
CA ALA A 226 18.93 11.99 3.78
C ALA A 226 18.88 11.54 5.25
N GLY A 227 19.66 10.52 5.61
CA GLY A 227 19.74 10.02 6.98
C GLY A 227 20.34 11.03 7.95
N GLY A 228 21.27 11.89 7.49
CA GLY A 228 21.80 13.00 8.29
C GLY A 228 20.76 14.07 8.57
N MET A 229 19.93 14.43 7.57
CA MET A 229 18.81 15.35 7.74
C MET A 229 17.79 14.80 8.73
N ASP A 230 17.37 13.53 8.56
CA ASP A 230 16.44 12.87 9.47
C ASP A 230 17.01 12.72 10.88
N PHE A 231 18.30 12.45 11.01
CA PHE A 231 18.99 12.37 12.31
C PHE A 231 19.00 13.73 13.03
N ILE A 232 19.30 14.82 12.33
CA ILE A 232 19.25 16.16 12.92
C ILE A 232 17.81 16.53 13.29
N ASN A 233 16.82 16.20 12.47
CA ASN A 233 15.40 16.43 12.79
C ASN A 233 14.95 15.61 14.00
N GLY A 234 15.40 14.36 14.12
CA GLY A 234 15.17 13.55 15.31
C GLY A 234 15.81 14.13 16.56
N LEU A 235 17.02 14.70 16.44
CA LEU A 235 17.67 15.42 17.54
C LEU A 235 16.94 16.72 17.89
N HIS A 236 16.45 17.49 16.91
CA HIS A 236 15.64 18.68 17.14
C HIS A 236 14.33 18.35 17.86
N PHE A 237 13.68 17.23 17.51
CA PHE A 237 12.48 16.76 18.20
C PHE A 237 12.75 16.45 19.68
N LEU A 238 13.89 15.80 19.99
CA LEU A 238 14.28 15.48 21.37
C LEU A 238 14.82 16.70 22.13
N TYR A 239 15.52 17.59 21.43
CA TYR A 239 16.16 18.80 21.95
C TYR A 239 15.79 20.00 21.07
N PRO A 240 14.66 20.68 21.35
CA PRO A 240 14.18 21.81 20.56
C PRO A 240 15.12 23.03 20.49
N SER A 241 16.22 23.02 21.23
CA SER A 241 17.27 24.05 21.16
C SER A 241 18.18 23.92 19.93
N LEU A 242 18.19 22.77 19.26
CA LEU A 242 18.92 22.56 18.01
C LEU A 242 18.10 23.04 16.81
N PRO A 243 18.70 23.57 15.74
CA PRO A 243 17.94 23.91 14.54
C PRO A 243 17.47 22.64 13.80
N GLY A 244 16.17 22.53 13.53
CA GLY A 244 15.63 21.54 12.60
C GLY A 244 15.96 21.88 11.14
N PHE A 245 16.21 20.88 10.32
CA PHE A 245 16.40 21.02 8.88
C PHE A 245 15.22 20.40 8.13
N GLY A 246 14.23 21.22 7.77
CA GLY A 246 13.07 20.76 7.00
C GLY A 246 12.21 19.72 7.73
N GLY A 247 11.46 18.91 6.98
CA GLY A 247 10.56 17.89 7.55
C GLY A 247 9.20 18.41 8.03
N GLU A 248 9.06 19.72 8.20
CA GLU A 248 7.79 20.39 8.52
C GLU A 248 7.14 20.99 7.28
N PHE A 249 5.81 21.09 7.29
CA PHE A 249 5.05 21.78 6.26
C PHE A 249 5.16 23.30 6.46
N TYR A 250 5.89 23.96 5.57
CA TYR A 250 5.94 25.43 5.53
C TYR A 250 4.79 25.95 4.70
N ASP A 251 3.74 26.46 5.36
CA ASP A 251 2.60 27.06 4.67
C ASP A 251 2.95 28.46 4.16
N LEU A 252 2.77 28.68 2.85
CA LEU A 252 2.97 29.98 2.22
C LEU A 252 1.74 30.89 2.32
N SER A 253 0.58 30.36 2.70
CA SER A 253 -0.68 31.11 2.80
C SER A 253 -0.54 32.43 3.58
N PRO A 254 0.16 32.49 4.73
CA PRO A 254 0.31 33.73 5.50
C PRO A 254 1.06 34.86 4.77
N LEU A 255 1.84 34.54 3.72
CA LEU A 255 2.53 35.55 2.91
C LEU A 255 1.57 36.31 1.99
N PHE A 256 0.38 35.77 1.73
CA PHE A 256 -0.62 36.34 0.84
C PHE A 256 -1.81 36.86 1.64
N THR A 257 -1.77 38.12 2.06
CA THR A 257 -2.81 38.69 2.96
C THR A 257 -3.85 39.54 2.23
N THR A 258 -3.59 39.94 0.98
CA THR A 258 -4.47 40.85 0.21
C THR A 258 -5.30 40.10 -0.84
N LYS A 259 -6.55 40.52 -1.05
CA LYS A 259 -7.40 39.95 -2.12
C LYS A 259 -6.85 40.31 -3.51
N PRO A 260 -6.94 39.41 -4.50
CA PRO A 260 -7.56 38.08 -4.44
C PRO A 260 -6.65 36.97 -3.89
N TRP A 261 -5.35 37.22 -3.77
CA TRP A 261 -4.31 36.25 -3.38
C TRP A 261 -4.51 35.63 -1.99
N ALA A 262 -5.16 36.34 -1.07
CA ALA A 262 -5.55 35.81 0.23
C ALA A 262 -6.42 34.54 0.18
N ALA A 263 -7.01 34.25 -0.98
CA ALA A 263 -7.80 33.04 -1.19
C ALA A 263 -6.98 31.80 -1.60
N ILE A 264 -5.66 31.89 -1.71
CA ILE A 264 -4.80 30.77 -2.13
C ILE A 264 -4.92 29.54 -1.19
N GLY A 265 -5.33 29.78 0.06
CA GLY A 265 -5.54 28.74 1.07
C GLY A 265 -4.26 28.01 1.45
N TRP A 266 -4.40 26.88 2.17
CA TRP A 266 -3.28 26.08 2.64
C TRP A 266 -2.33 25.68 1.49
N THR A 267 -1.11 26.21 1.49
CA THR A 267 -0.09 26.05 0.44
C THR A 267 1.21 25.54 1.05
N PRO A 268 1.22 24.29 1.53
CA PRO A 268 2.39 23.73 2.18
C PRO A 268 3.50 23.48 1.18
N ILE A 269 4.72 23.82 1.56
CA ILE A 269 5.95 23.36 0.91
C ILE A 269 6.72 22.53 1.92
N VAL A 270 7.11 21.33 1.51
CA VAL A 270 7.92 20.43 2.33
C VAL A 270 8.92 19.72 1.44
N VAL A 271 10.11 19.48 2.00
CA VAL A 271 11.20 18.78 1.32
C VAL A 271 11.46 17.50 2.09
N PHE A 272 10.94 16.39 1.55
CA PHE A 272 11.19 15.05 2.06
C PHE A 272 12.19 14.33 1.15
N PRO A 273 13.44 14.08 1.59
CA PRO A 273 14.44 13.41 0.76
C PRO A 273 13.98 12.06 0.21
N PHE A 274 13.27 11.26 1.01
CA PHE A 274 12.73 9.98 0.56
C PHE A 274 11.67 10.14 -0.54
N ALA A 275 10.79 11.14 -0.42
CA ALA A 275 9.74 11.39 -1.40
C ALA A 275 10.33 11.89 -2.73
N ILE A 276 11.39 12.70 -2.66
CA ILE A 276 12.15 13.13 -3.85
C ILE A 276 12.79 11.91 -4.53
N GLY A 277 13.38 11.00 -3.74
CA GLY A 277 13.94 9.75 -4.25
C GLY A 277 12.90 8.86 -4.94
N LEU A 278 11.69 8.76 -4.38
CA LEU A 278 10.58 8.03 -5.00
C LEU A 278 10.04 8.74 -6.25
N ALA A 279 9.95 10.06 -6.21
CA ALA A 279 9.47 10.88 -7.32
C ALA A 279 10.35 10.76 -8.56
N TYR A 280 11.65 10.48 -8.40
CA TYR A 280 12.57 10.20 -9.52
C TYR A 280 12.14 9.00 -10.37
N PHE A 281 11.42 8.05 -9.78
CA PHE A 281 10.92 6.89 -10.50
C PHE A 281 9.56 7.10 -11.19
N ILE A 282 8.92 8.24 -10.97
CA ILE A 282 7.62 8.55 -11.55
C ILE A 282 7.82 9.00 -13.01
N PRO A 283 7.04 8.45 -13.97
CA PRO A 283 7.01 8.95 -15.35
C PRO A 283 6.81 10.48 -15.42
N LEU A 284 7.51 11.14 -16.34
CA LEU A 284 7.49 12.60 -16.46
C LEU A 284 6.07 13.17 -16.62
N ASP A 285 5.20 12.50 -17.36
CA ASP A 285 3.81 12.93 -17.57
C ASP A 285 3.00 12.94 -16.27
N LEU A 286 3.22 11.94 -15.40
CA LEU A 286 2.59 11.85 -14.08
C LEU A 286 3.18 12.88 -13.11
N SER A 287 4.50 13.07 -13.13
CA SER A 287 5.17 14.09 -12.32
C SER A 287 4.68 15.49 -12.68
N PHE A 288 4.54 15.79 -13.97
CA PHE A 288 3.99 17.05 -14.47
C PHE A 288 2.57 17.29 -13.95
N THR A 289 1.72 16.26 -14.04
CA THR A 289 0.33 16.32 -13.57
C THR A 289 0.25 16.76 -12.11
N PHE A 290 1.05 16.21 -11.21
CA PHE A 290 0.96 16.53 -9.77
C PHE A 290 1.20 18.01 -9.45
N TRP A 291 2.31 18.60 -9.91
CA TRP A 291 2.61 19.98 -9.58
C TRP A 291 1.75 20.95 -10.40
N PHE A 292 1.44 20.61 -11.65
CA PHE A 292 0.59 21.45 -12.49
C PHE A 292 -0.82 21.57 -11.90
N PHE A 293 -1.48 20.46 -11.57
CA PHE A 293 -2.84 20.50 -11.02
C PHE A 293 -2.87 21.09 -9.61
N TYR A 294 -1.81 20.90 -8.82
CA TYR A 294 -1.65 21.63 -7.55
C TYR A 294 -1.71 23.14 -7.77
N ILE A 295 -0.87 23.69 -8.65
CA ILE A 295 -0.85 25.14 -8.94
C ILE A 295 -2.16 25.58 -9.63
N PHE A 296 -2.71 24.76 -10.51
CA PHE A 296 -3.96 25.03 -11.20
C PHE A 296 -5.12 25.22 -10.23
N TRP A 297 -5.30 24.33 -9.24
CA TRP A 297 -6.32 24.52 -8.20
C TRP A 297 -6.08 25.78 -7.37
N LYS A 298 -4.82 26.12 -7.07
CA LYS A 298 -4.50 27.39 -6.40
C LYS A 298 -4.89 28.61 -7.24
N PHE A 299 -4.63 28.54 -8.55
CA PHE A 299 -5.06 29.57 -9.48
C PHE A 299 -6.58 29.69 -9.54
N GLU A 300 -7.32 28.58 -9.58
CA GLU A 300 -8.79 28.59 -9.54
C GLU A 300 -9.32 29.24 -8.25
N MET A 301 -8.74 28.93 -7.08
CA MET A 301 -9.14 29.57 -5.82
C MET A 301 -8.95 31.09 -5.84
N VAL A 302 -7.81 31.57 -6.35
CA VAL A 302 -7.53 33.01 -6.49
C VAL A 302 -8.44 33.65 -7.54
N LEU A 303 -8.70 32.98 -8.66
CA LEU A 303 -9.60 33.47 -9.69
C LEU A 303 -11.05 33.55 -9.19
N GLY A 304 -11.51 32.55 -8.45
CA GLY A 304 -12.82 32.56 -7.79
C GLY A 304 -12.97 33.71 -6.80
N SER A 305 -11.90 34.05 -6.08
CA SER A 305 -11.84 35.25 -5.23
C SER A 305 -11.95 36.55 -6.03
N ALA A 306 -11.24 36.64 -7.16
CA ALA A 306 -11.29 37.83 -8.02
C ALA A 306 -12.68 38.03 -8.67
N LEU A 307 -13.36 36.94 -9.05
CA LEU A 307 -14.66 36.97 -9.71
C LEU A 307 -15.86 36.98 -8.73
N GLY A 308 -15.61 36.88 -7.42
CA GLY A 308 -16.66 36.87 -6.40
C GLY A 308 -17.35 35.52 -6.17
N PHE A 309 -16.81 34.42 -6.73
CA PHE A 309 -17.31 33.05 -6.52
C PHE A 309 -17.03 32.48 -5.13
N GLN A 310 -16.40 33.24 -4.22
CA GLN A 310 -16.22 32.84 -2.82
C GLN A 310 -17.55 32.52 -2.10
N GLN A 311 -18.68 33.06 -2.57
CA GLN A 311 -20.00 32.76 -2.01
C GLN A 311 -20.51 31.36 -2.38
N VAL A 312 -19.90 30.72 -3.39
CA VAL A 312 -20.26 29.37 -3.81
C VAL A 312 -19.54 28.38 -2.90
N ALA A 313 -20.30 27.72 -2.03
CA ALA A 313 -19.77 26.73 -1.11
C ALA A 313 -19.07 25.61 -1.89
N GLY A 314 -17.81 25.34 -1.54
CA GLY A 314 -17.02 24.28 -2.14
C GLY A 314 -16.23 24.65 -3.39
N PHE A 315 -16.41 25.85 -3.99
CA PHE A 315 -15.62 26.28 -5.14
C PHE A 315 -14.11 26.27 -4.82
N PRO A 316 -13.23 25.70 -5.68
CA PRO A 316 -13.47 25.26 -7.06
C PRO A 316 -13.87 23.78 -7.22
N PHE A 317 -14.38 23.14 -6.17
CA PHE A 317 -14.85 21.76 -6.17
C PHE A 317 -13.73 20.74 -6.39
N ILE A 318 -12.59 20.92 -5.70
CA ILE A 318 -11.38 20.10 -5.86
C ILE A 318 -11.68 18.60 -5.74
N PHE A 319 -12.52 18.20 -4.78
CA PHE A 319 -12.91 16.81 -4.60
C PHE A 319 -13.73 16.27 -5.78
N ASP A 320 -14.71 17.03 -6.27
CA ASP A 320 -15.53 16.64 -7.41
C ASP A 320 -14.71 16.59 -8.71
N GLN A 321 -13.81 17.56 -8.91
CA GLN A 321 -12.85 17.54 -10.01
C GLN A 321 -11.95 16.29 -9.96
N SER A 322 -11.40 15.99 -8.79
CA SER A 322 -10.54 14.82 -8.57
C SER A 322 -11.30 13.52 -8.82
N PHE A 323 -12.54 13.43 -8.36
CA PHE A 323 -13.43 12.30 -8.66
C PHE A 323 -13.70 12.18 -10.16
N GLY A 324 -13.96 13.29 -10.85
CA GLY A 324 -14.14 13.34 -12.30
C GLY A 324 -12.90 12.85 -13.06
N VAL A 325 -11.69 13.19 -12.60
CA VAL A 325 -10.43 12.67 -13.14
C VAL A 325 -10.34 11.16 -12.95
N CYS A 326 -10.60 10.64 -11.75
CA CYS A 326 -10.60 9.20 -11.48
C CYS A 326 -11.58 8.44 -12.38
N LEU A 327 -12.82 8.94 -12.52
CA LEU A 327 -13.83 8.36 -13.39
C LEU A 327 -13.43 8.45 -14.87
N GLY A 328 -12.89 9.58 -15.31
CA GLY A 328 -12.40 9.77 -16.67
C GLY A 328 -11.27 8.80 -17.02
N VAL A 329 -10.29 8.63 -16.13
CA VAL A 329 -9.20 7.65 -16.29
C VAL A 329 -9.75 6.23 -16.35
N LEU A 330 -10.69 5.87 -15.48
CA LEU A 330 -11.34 4.56 -15.50
C LEU A 330 -12.04 4.29 -16.84
N LEU A 331 -12.89 5.22 -17.28
CA LEU A 331 -13.65 5.08 -18.53
C LEU A 331 -12.74 5.05 -19.75
N MET A 332 -11.71 5.89 -19.80
CA MET A 332 -10.73 5.90 -20.88
C MET A 332 -9.89 4.61 -20.93
N THR A 333 -9.51 4.08 -19.76
CA THR A 333 -8.79 2.80 -19.66
C THR A 333 -9.66 1.64 -20.14
N LEU A 334 -10.92 1.58 -19.70
CA LEU A 334 -11.90 0.58 -20.17
C LEU A 334 -12.16 0.71 -21.68
N TRP A 335 -12.29 1.94 -22.18
CA TRP A 335 -12.49 2.21 -23.60
C TRP A 335 -11.29 1.76 -24.43
N SER A 336 -10.06 2.12 -24.03
CA SER A 336 -8.83 1.71 -24.71
C SER A 336 -8.68 0.18 -24.70
N GLY A 337 -8.94 -0.45 -23.55
CA GLY A 337 -8.84 -1.90 -23.35
C GLY A 337 -9.99 -2.73 -23.96
N ARG A 338 -11.05 -2.13 -24.50
CA ARG A 338 -12.26 -2.83 -24.94
C ARG A 338 -12.02 -3.99 -25.91
N ARG A 339 -11.07 -3.84 -26.83
CA ARG A 339 -10.72 -4.89 -27.80
C ARG A 339 -10.04 -6.08 -27.11
N HIS A 340 -9.14 -5.80 -26.17
CA HIS A 340 -8.50 -6.84 -25.36
C HIS A 340 -9.52 -7.55 -24.47
N LEU A 341 -10.41 -6.81 -23.80
CA LEU A 341 -11.47 -7.39 -22.97
C LEU A 341 -12.41 -8.30 -23.78
N ASN A 342 -12.85 -7.85 -24.95
CA ASN A 342 -13.67 -8.67 -25.86
C ASN A 342 -12.93 -9.94 -26.29
N HIS A 343 -11.63 -9.85 -26.57
CA HIS A 343 -10.81 -11.01 -26.91
C HIS A 343 -10.66 -11.99 -25.76
N VAL A 344 -10.48 -11.50 -24.53
CA VAL A 344 -10.42 -12.33 -23.32
C VAL A 344 -11.74 -13.06 -23.09
N ILE A 345 -12.88 -12.37 -23.22
CA ILE A 345 -14.22 -12.97 -23.07
C ILE A 345 -14.45 -14.04 -24.15
N ALA A 346 -14.15 -13.73 -25.42
CA ALA A 346 -14.30 -14.67 -26.52
C ALA A 346 -13.41 -15.92 -26.32
N LYS A 347 -12.16 -15.74 -25.87
CA LYS A 347 -11.26 -16.86 -25.57
C LYS A 347 -11.70 -17.67 -24.35
N ALA A 348 -12.24 -17.03 -23.33
CA ALA A 348 -12.78 -17.72 -22.17
C ALA A 348 -13.93 -18.66 -22.59
N TRP A 349 -14.83 -18.23 -23.49
CA TRP A 349 -15.97 -19.05 -23.88
C TRP A 349 -15.67 -20.06 -25.01
N HIS A 350 -14.82 -19.70 -25.99
CA HIS A 350 -14.65 -20.49 -27.22
C HIS A 350 -13.25 -21.10 -27.47
N GLY A 351 -12.19 -20.74 -26.72
CA GLY A 351 -10.81 -21.18 -27.01
C GLY A 351 -10.42 -22.53 -26.40
N GLN A 352 -9.57 -23.32 -27.10
CA GLN A 352 -9.06 -24.63 -26.67
C GLN A 352 -7.71 -24.61 -25.88
N GLU A 353 -7.11 -23.45 -25.55
CA GLU A 353 -5.98 -23.33 -24.59
C GLU A 353 -5.88 -21.92 -23.96
N PRO A 354 -5.28 -21.72 -22.75
CA PRO A 354 -5.20 -22.58 -21.58
C PRO A 354 -6.17 -22.11 -20.47
N ILE A 355 -6.40 -22.99 -19.50
CA ILE A 355 -7.28 -22.89 -18.31
C ILE A 355 -7.22 -21.53 -17.56
N SER A 356 -6.13 -20.76 -17.69
CA SER A 356 -5.88 -19.51 -16.96
C SER A 356 -6.90 -18.39 -17.24
N TYR A 357 -7.30 -18.14 -18.48
CA TYR A 357 -8.27 -17.05 -18.77
C TYR A 357 -9.70 -17.43 -18.38
N ARG A 358 -10.10 -18.69 -18.58
CA ARG A 358 -11.40 -19.21 -18.13
C ARG A 358 -11.52 -19.11 -16.63
N PHE A 359 -10.51 -19.56 -15.90
CA PHE A 359 -10.45 -19.47 -14.45
C PHE A 359 -10.48 -18.01 -13.97
N ALA A 360 -9.73 -17.11 -14.61
CA ALA A 360 -9.72 -15.70 -14.22
C ALA A 360 -11.08 -15.02 -14.45
N VAL A 361 -11.75 -15.28 -15.58
CA VAL A 361 -13.07 -14.67 -15.87
C VAL A 361 -14.17 -15.26 -14.98
N LEU A 362 -14.24 -16.59 -14.83
CA LEU A 362 -15.21 -17.23 -13.93
C LEU A 362 -14.95 -16.85 -12.48
N GLY A 363 -13.69 -16.83 -12.05
CA GLY A 363 -13.28 -16.40 -10.73
C GLY A 363 -13.66 -14.94 -10.46
N LEU A 364 -13.56 -14.06 -11.46
CA LEU A 364 -14.02 -12.68 -11.35
C LEU A 364 -15.54 -12.58 -11.20
N ILE A 365 -16.32 -13.31 -12.01
CA ILE A 365 -17.79 -13.28 -11.95
C ILE A 365 -18.28 -13.85 -10.60
N ILE A 366 -17.76 -15.01 -10.20
CA ILE A 366 -18.09 -15.65 -8.92
C ILE A 366 -17.63 -14.75 -7.76
N GLY A 367 -16.44 -14.18 -7.85
CA GLY A 367 -15.88 -13.27 -6.86
C GLY A 367 -16.78 -12.06 -6.63
N ILE A 368 -17.16 -11.36 -7.69
CA ILE A 368 -18.09 -10.22 -7.63
C ILE A 368 -19.45 -10.66 -7.05
N GLY A 369 -20.00 -11.78 -7.53
CA GLY A 369 -21.27 -12.30 -7.03
C GLY A 369 -21.24 -12.61 -5.52
N LEU A 370 -20.19 -13.27 -5.05
CA LEU A 370 -19.99 -13.56 -3.62
C LEU A 370 -19.75 -12.30 -2.80
N LEU A 371 -19.00 -11.30 -3.32
CA LEU A 371 -18.80 -10.02 -2.63
C LEU A 371 -20.14 -9.27 -2.49
N THR A 372 -20.96 -9.24 -3.53
CA THR A 372 -22.30 -8.65 -3.46
C THR A 372 -23.22 -9.42 -2.52
N GLY A 373 -23.16 -10.76 -2.54
CA GLY A 373 -23.94 -11.61 -1.66
C GLY A 373 -23.55 -11.45 -0.19
N PHE A 374 -22.26 -11.26 0.09
CA PHE A 374 -21.75 -10.98 1.44
C PHE A 374 -22.37 -9.71 2.02
N TRP A 375 -22.36 -8.61 1.26
CA TRP A 375 -22.96 -7.34 1.69
C TRP A 375 -24.48 -7.34 1.67
N TRP A 376 -25.12 -8.18 0.87
CA TRP A 376 -26.57 -8.34 0.90
C TRP A 376 -27.05 -9.15 2.11
N ALA A 377 -26.21 -10.08 2.60
CA ALA A 377 -26.47 -10.86 3.80
C ALA A 377 -26.09 -10.14 5.11
N ALA A 378 -25.21 -9.14 5.01
CA ALA A 378 -24.87 -8.21 6.08
C ALA A 378 -25.95 -7.14 6.20
#